data_AF-A0A519YCQ5-F1
#
_entry.id   AF-A0A519YCQ5-F1
#
_cell.length_a   1.000
_cell.length_b   1.000
_cell.length_c   1.000
_cell.angle_alpha   90.00
_cell.angle_beta   90.00
_cell.angle_gamma   90.00
#
_symmetry.space_group_name_H-M   'P 1'
#
loop_
_entity.id
_entity.type
_entity.pdbx_description
1 polymer ?
#
loop_
_entity_poly.entity_id
_entity_poly.type
_entity_poly.pdbx_seq_one_letter_code
_entity_poly.pdbx_strand_id
1 'polypeptide(L)'
;MLASAPLAVHTLSTPPTPSQAWWPRLPSDRLPPPWVHGLFWGLMLLSNGLYWLVAQRAQPWTWPVAAADVLLTTSTYATLFYVNWQVLIPRYLARPSNLHFVAVLLLALGTTFVVRTVSIGLLGLVRFPASASGNFAYRLGLTYGHTVSAAGGGVAITALLVLLLSFYLRLTTDYQHEQQRRQAEERQREALEKQHLAAELSLLKAQLNPHFLFNTLNNIYSLTSEASPDAPAAVAVLQLAELMRYQLYESAAATVPLAQEVAHLHSFLNLQRLRLPCAEALHFCVPAELPAHC
;
A
#
# COMPACT_ATOMS: atom_id res chain seq x y z
N MET A 1 2.17 -6.81 59.73
CA MET A 1 2.46 -5.62 58.89
C MET A 1 3.18 -6.09 57.64
N LEU A 2 2.44 -6.40 56.58
CA LEU A 2 2.99 -6.55 55.22
C LEU A 2 1.96 -5.91 54.30
N ALA A 3 2.27 -4.69 53.87
CA ALA A 3 1.46 -3.93 52.94
C ALA A 3 1.65 -4.51 51.54
N SER A 4 0.55 -4.90 50.89
CA SER A 4 0.51 -5.28 49.49
C SER A 4 0.68 -4.04 48.62
N ALA A 5 1.76 -3.99 47.84
CA ALA A 5 1.93 -3.01 46.78
C ALA A 5 1.09 -3.43 45.56
N PRO A 6 0.28 -2.54 44.96
CA PRO A 6 -0.45 -2.86 43.75
C PRO A 6 0.48 -2.80 42.52
N LEU A 7 0.34 -3.82 41.66
CA LEU A 7 1.00 -3.93 40.37
C LEU A 7 0.72 -2.69 39.50
N ALA A 8 1.78 -2.02 39.06
CA ALA A 8 1.72 -0.94 38.09
C ALA A 8 1.26 -1.51 36.74
N VAL A 9 0.03 -1.17 36.35
CA VAL A 9 -0.48 -1.37 34.99
C VAL A 9 0.37 -0.50 34.07
N HIS A 10 1.22 -1.13 33.26
CA HIS A 10 1.87 -0.48 32.14
C HIS A 10 0.79 0.07 31.21
N THR A 11 0.58 1.38 31.25
CA THR A 11 -0.22 2.10 30.27
C THR A 11 0.45 1.95 28.92
N LEU A 12 -0.08 1.06 28.09
CA LEU A 12 0.19 1.02 26.65
C LEU A 12 -0.05 2.44 26.12
N SER A 13 1.02 3.09 25.66
CA SER A 13 0.94 4.33 24.92
C SER A 13 -0.02 4.12 23.76
N THR A 14 -1.18 4.77 23.82
CA THR A 14 -2.11 4.82 22.70
C THR A 14 -1.34 5.31 21.47
N PRO A 15 -1.43 4.64 20.31
CA PRO A 15 -0.83 5.16 19.10
C PRO A 15 -1.37 6.57 18.85
N PRO A 16 -0.54 7.51 18.35
CA PRO A 16 -1.03 8.84 18.03
C PRO A 16 -2.22 8.70 17.09
N THR A 17 -3.35 9.30 17.47
CA THR A 17 -4.53 9.39 16.61
C THR A 17 -4.07 9.94 15.26
N PRO A 18 -4.35 9.23 14.14
CA PRO A 18 -4.03 9.77 12.84
C PRO A 18 -4.80 11.07 12.74
N SER A 19 -4.09 12.20 12.57
CA SER A 19 -4.75 13.47 12.29
C SER A 19 -5.76 13.21 11.19
N GLN A 20 -7.05 13.49 11.42
CA GLN A 20 -8.17 13.34 10.49
C GLN A 20 -7.98 14.27 9.27
N ALA A 21 -6.92 14.05 8.50
CA ALA A 21 -6.80 14.59 7.17
C ALA A 21 -7.60 13.64 6.27
N TRP A 22 -8.66 14.14 5.66
CA TRP A 22 -9.45 13.38 4.69
C TRP A 22 -8.64 13.02 3.43
N TRP A 23 -7.48 13.68 3.23
CA TRP A 23 -6.51 13.40 2.16
C TRP A 23 -5.16 12.91 2.72
N PRO A 24 -4.56 11.84 2.16
CA PRO A 24 -3.24 11.35 2.58
C PRO A 24 -2.14 12.40 2.35
N ARG A 25 -1.29 12.67 3.35
CA ARG A 25 -0.14 13.57 3.18
C ARG A 25 1.01 12.86 2.47
N LEU A 26 0.91 12.76 1.16
CA LEU A 26 1.95 12.19 0.31
C LEU A 26 2.96 13.26 -0.17
N PRO A 27 4.21 12.88 -0.47
CA PRO A 27 5.25 13.82 -0.94
C PRO A 27 4.80 14.66 -2.14
N SER A 28 5.13 15.95 -2.14
CA SER A 28 4.74 16.93 -3.15
C SER A 28 5.47 16.79 -4.50
N ASP A 29 6.60 16.11 -4.48
CA ASP A 29 7.66 16.05 -5.48
C ASP A 29 7.49 14.89 -6.48
N ARG A 30 6.42 14.12 -6.36
CA ARG A 30 6.11 13.01 -7.27
C ARG A 30 5.58 13.53 -8.60
N LEU A 31 6.15 13.06 -9.70
CA LEU A 31 5.67 13.37 -11.05
C LEU A 31 4.45 12.50 -11.40
N PRO A 32 3.51 13.02 -12.23
CA PRO A 32 2.41 12.23 -12.75
C PRO A 32 2.92 11.08 -13.65
N PRO A 33 2.10 10.04 -13.89
CA PRO A 33 2.45 8.95 -14.80
C PRO A 33 2.89 9.49 -16.17
N PRO A 34 4.13 9.20 -16.63
CA PRO A 34 4.75 9.92 -17.74
C PRO A 34 4.00 9.71 -19.06
N TRP A 35 3.38 8.54 -19.25
CA TRP A 35 2.64 8.21 -20.46
C TRP A 35 1.29 8.96 -20.56
N VAL A 36 0.49 9.03 -19.49
CA VAL A 36 -0.78 9.79 -19.49
C VAL A 36 -0.50 11.27 -19.69
N HIS A 37 0.50 11.76 -18.96
CA HIS A 37 0.90 13.14 -18.97
C HIS A 37 1.46 13.56 -20.35
N GLY A 38 2.36 12.75 -20.92
CA GLY A 38 2.90 12.99 -22.26
C GLY A 38 1.82 12.94 -23.34
N LEU A 39 0.90 11.98 -23.26
CA LEU A 39 -0.24 11.89 -24.18
C LEU A 39 -1.13 13.14 -24.12
N PHE A 40 -1.45 13.61 -22.92
CA PHE A 40 -2.28 14.79 -22.72
C PHE A 40 -1.65 16.05 -23.31
N TRP A 41 -0.38 16.35 -22.99
CA TRP A 41 0.29 17.52 -23.54
C TRP A 41 0.54 17.40 -25.04
N GLY A 42 0.83 16.19 -25.53
CA GLY A 42 0.94 15.93 -26.97
C GLY A 42 -0.37 16.22 -27.70
N LEU A 43 -1.49 15.73 -27.18
CA LEU A 43 -2.82 16.01 -27.73
C LEU A 43 -3.18 17.49 -27.67
N MET A 44 -2.80 18.18 -26.59
CA MET A 44 -3.07 19.61 -26.42
C MET A 44 -2.23 20.48 -27.36
N LEU A 45 -0.96 20.13 -27.57
CA LEU A 45 -0.11 20.77 -28.57
C LEU A 45 -0.66 20.54 -29.99
N LEU A 46 -1.07 19.31 -30.28
CA LEU A 46 -1.67 18.96 -31.57
C LEU A 46 -2.98 19.72 -31.82
N SER A 47 -3.88 19.77 -30.83
CA SER A 47 -5.18 20.45 -30.98
C SER A 47 -5.02 21.96 -31.15
N ASN A 48 -4.14 22.60 -30.36
CA ASN A 48 -3.82 24.01 -30.49
C ASN A 48 -3.13 24.31 -31.83
N GLY A 49 -2.20 23.45 -32.27
CA GLY A 49 -1.54 23.58 -33.57
C GLY A 49 -2.52 23.43 -34.73
N LEU A 50 -3.44 22.46 -34.65
CA LEU A 50 -4.46 22.22 -35.67
C LEU A 50 -5.47 23.38 -35.73
N TYR A 51 -5.90 23.91 -34.59
CA TYR A 51 -6.74 25.12 -34.53
C TYR A 51 -6.11 26.24 -35.33
N TRP A 52 -4.81 26.50 -35.11
CA TRP A 52 -4.09 27.53 -35.83
C TRP A 52 -3.91 27.22 -37.32
N LEU A 53 -3.65 25.95 -37.66
CA LEU A 53 -3.53 25.50 -39.05
C LEU A 53 -4.80 25.78 -39.86
N VAL A 54 -5.96 25.51 -39.26
CA VAL A 54 -7.27 25.77 -39.87
C VAL A 54 -7.56 27.28 -39.89
N ALA A 55 -7.29 27.99 -38.80
CA ALA A 55 -7.63 29.40 -38.65
C ALA A 55 -6.79 30.36 -39.51
N GLN A 56 -5.54 30.00 -39.86
CA GLN A 56 -4.60 30.86 -40.59
C GLN A 56 -4.33 30.42 -42.03
N ARG A 57 -5.08 29.45 -42.59
CA ARG A 57 -4.87 28.95 -43.96
C ARG A 57 -4.82 30.08 -45.02
N ALA A 58 -5.48 31.20 -44.78
CA ALA A 58 -5.55 32.35 -45.69
C ALA A 58 -4.56 33.50 -45.37
N GLN A 59 -3.78 33.45 -44.28
CA GLN A 59 -2.86 34.53 -43.88
C GLN A 59 -1.51 33.98 -43.35
N PRO A 60 -0.58 33.57 -44.23
CA PRO A 60 0.67 32.92 -43.81
C PRO A 60 1.64 33.81 -43.00
N TRP A 61 1.56 35.13 -43.14
CA TRP A 61 2.48 36.05 -42.43
C TRP A 61 2.27 36.04 -40.90
N THR A 62 1.16 35.49 -40.41
CA THR A 62 0.87 35.38 -38.96
C THR A 62 1.40 34.09 -38.31
N TRP A 63 2.05 33.18 -39.05
CA TRP A 63 2.56 31.91 -38.51
C TRP A 63 3.51 32.04 -37.29
N PRO A 64 4.47 32.99 -37.25
CA PRO A 64 5.33 33.16 -36.07
C PRO A 64 4.53 33.52 -34.81
N VAL A 65 3.50 34.33 -34.98
CA VAL A 65 2.62 34.76 -33.88
C VAL A 65 1.70 33.61 -33.45
N ALA A 66 1.26 32.78 -34.39
CA ALA A 66 0.55 31.52 -34.12
C ALA A 66 1.40 30.60 -33.22
N ALA A 67 2.66 30.37 -33.61
CA ALA A 67 3.58 29.52 -32.87
C ALA A 67 3.83 30.06 -31.46
N ALA A 68 4.01 31.38 -31.33
CA ALA A 68 4.14 32.05 -30.04
C ALA A 68 2.89 31.87 -29.15
N ASP A 69 1.69 31.98 -29.71
CA ASP A 69 0.44 31.75 -28.97
C ASP A 69 0.29 30.28 -28.55
N VAL A 70 0.65 29.31 -29.39
CA VAL A 70 0.64 27.89 -29.01
C VAL A 70 1.54 27.64 -27.81
N LEU A 71 2.77 28.16 -27.83
CA LEU A 71 3.72 28.03 -26.72
C LEU A 71 3.23 28.72 -25.45
N LEU A 72 2.67 29.93 -25.58
CA LEU A 72 2.08 30.67 -24.45
C LEU A 72 0.87 29.94 -23.85
N THR A 73 0.01 29.40 -24.70
CA THR A 73 -1.16 28.61 -24.29
C THR A 73 -0.73 27.38 -23.50
N THR A 74 0.20 26.62 -24.06
CA THR A 74 0.70 25.38 -23.45
C THR A 74 1.42 25.65 -22.14
N SER A 75 2.29 26.66 -22.08
CA SER A 75 3.01 27.03 -20.85
C SER A 75 2.07 27.57 -19.76
N THR A 76 1.03 28.33 -20.11
CA THR A 76 0.04 28.82 -19.14
C THR A 76 -0.72 27.67 -18.49
N TYR A 77 -1.26 26.74 -19.29
CA TYR A 77 -1.97 25.59 -18.74
C TYR A 77 -1.04 24.60 -18.03
N ALA A 78 0.20 24.44 -18.50
CA ALA A 78 1.20 23.63 -17.79
C ALA A 78 1.50 24.21 -16.42
N THR A 79 1.65 25.54 -16.33
CA THR A 79 1.81 26.23 -15.05
C THR A 79 0.62 25.98 -14.13
N LEU A 80 -0.62 26.13 -14.62
CA LEU A 80 -1.83 25.83 -13.85
C LEU A 80 -1.84 24.38 -13.34
N PHE A 81 -1.52 23.42 -14.21
CA PHE A 81 -1.45 22.00 -13.87
C PHE A 81 -0.43 21.71 -12.76
N TYR A 82 0.82 22.18 -12.93
CA TYR A 82 1.91 21.85 -12.02
C TYR A 82 1.81 22.61 -10.69
N VAL A 83 1.35 23.86 -10.72
CA VAL A 83 1.02 24.61 -9.50
C VAL A 83 -0.08 23.89 -8.74
N ASN A 84 -1.14 23.45 -9.42
CA ASN A 84 -2.20 22.68 -8.78
C ASN A 84 -1.68 21.37 -8.17
N TRP A 85 -0.89 20.62 -8.95
CA TRP A 85 -0.35 19.31 -8.61
C TRP A 85 0.68 19.33 -7.46
N GLN A 86 1.69 20.20 -7.54
CA GLN A 86 2.82 20.21 -6.59
C GLN A 86 2.58 21.12 -5.39
N VAL A 87 1.74 22.15 -5.55
CA VAL A 87 1.56 23.20 -4.54
C VAL A 87 0.18 23.16 -3.91
N LEU A 88 -0.90 23.31 -4.70
CA LEU A 88 -2.23 23.51 -4.13
C LEU A 88 -2.75 22.25 -3.44
N ILE A 89 -2.71 21.10 -4.14
CA ILE A 89 -3.23 19.85 -3.59
C ILE A 89 -2.47 19.44 -2.31
N PRO A 90 -1.13 19.31 -2.30
CA PRO A 90 -0.43 18.83 -1.11
C PRO A 90 -0.49 19.81 0.08
N ARG A 91 -0.49 21.12 -0.17
CA ARG A 91 -0.42 22.12 0.91
C ARG A 91 -1.77 22.51 1.51
N TYR A 92 -2.83 22.53 0.70
CA TYR A 92 -4.11 23.10 1.13
C TYR A 92 -5.24 22.07 1.19
N LEU A 93 -5.20 21.01 0.37
CA LEU A 93 -6.28 20.01 0.35
C LEU A 93 -6.31 19.17 1.65
N ALA A 94 -5.15 18.92 2.25
CA ALA A 94 -5.03 18.14 3.49
C ALA A 94 -5.35 18.94 4.77
N ARG A 95 -5.75 20.21 4.67
CA ARG A 95 -6.16 21.03 5.83
C ARG A 95 -7.66 20.87 6.09
N PRO A 96 -8.12 21.01 7.35
CA PRO A 96 -9.53 20.89 7.69
C PRO A 96 -10.39 22.06 7.17
N SER A 97 -9.81 23.23 6.89
CA SER A 97 -10.50 24.40 6.34
C SER A 97 -10.17 24.64 4.85
N ASN A 98 -10.97 24.04 3.98
CA ASN A 98 -10.77 24.05 2.52
C ASN A 98 -10.99 25.42 1.84
N LEU A 99 -11.43 26.46 2.59
CA LEU A 99 -11.67 27.80 2.02
C LEU A 99 -10.43 28.43 1.39
N HIS A 100 -9.26 28.24 2.01
CA HIS A 100 -8.00 28.73 1.47
C HIS A 100 -7.63 28.04 0.15
N PHE A 101 -7.88 26.73 0.03
CA PHE A 101 -7.67 25.99 -1.21
C PHE A 101 -8.55 26.57 -2.32
N VAL A 102 -9.84 26.75 -2.06
CA VAL A 102 -10.79 27.31 -3.03
C VAL A 102 -10.39 28.73 -3.43
N ALA A 103 -10.00 29.59 -2.49
CA ALA A 103 -9.57 30.95 -2.79
C ALA A 103 -8.31 30.99 -3.69
N VAL A 104 -7.29 30.18 -3.38
CA VAL A 104 -6.06 30.11 -4.20
C VAL A 104 -6.34 29.49 -5.57
N LEU A 105 -7.23 28.50 -5.65
CA LEU A 105 -7.64 27.90 -6.92
C LEU A 105 -8.39 28.89 -7.81
N LEU A 106 -9.34 29.64 -7.24
CA LEU A 106 -10.07 30.70 -7.95
C LEU A 106 -9.13 31.81 -8.40
N LEU A 107 -8.13 32.17 -7.58
CA LEU A 107 -7.10 33.12 -7.98
C LEU A 107 -6.29 32.60 -9.18
N ALA A 108 -5.82 31.34 -9.14
CA ALA A 108 -5.07 30.72 -10.24
C ALA A 108 -5.91 30.61 -11.54
N LEU A 109 -7.20 30.32 -11.42
CA LEU A 109 -8.15 30.35 -12.52
C LEU A 109 -8.33 31.76 -13.08
N GLY A 110 -8.54 32.75 -12.20
CA GLY A 110 -8.66 34.15 -12.57
C GLY A 110 -7.43 34.68 -13.30
N THR A 111 -6.22 34.38 -12.80
CA THR A 111 -4.96 34.76 -13.46
C THR A 111 -4.83 34.11 -14.83
N THR A 112 -5.18 32.83 -14.95
CA THR A 112 -5.17 32.11 -16.24
C THR A 112 -6.14 32.75 -17.23
N PHE A 113 -7.35 33.07 -16.78
CA PHE A 113 -8.37 33.73 -17.59
C PHE A 113 -7.92 35.10 -18.08
N VAL A 114 -7.35 35.93 -17.19
CA VAL A 114 -6.84 37.26 -17.55
C VAL A 114 -5.68 37.16 -18.55
N VAL A 115 -4.67 36.33 -18.27
CA VAL A 115 -3.52 36.13 -19.17
C VAL A 115 -3.99 35.70 -20.56
N ARG A 116 -4.90 34.74 -20.64
CA ARG A 116 -5.42 34.26 -21.92
C ARG A 116 -6.26 35.30 -22.64
N THR A 117 -7.14 36.01 -21.93
CA THR A 117 -7.98 37.08 -22.51
C THR A 117 -7.11 38.18 -23.12
N VAL A 118 -6.09 38.64 -22.39
CA VAL A 118 -5.14 39.64 -22.88
C VAL A 118 -4.35 39.12 -24.08
N SER A 119 -3.83 37.89 -24.02
CA SER A 119 -3.05 37.31 -25.13
C SER A 119 -3.88 37.16 -26.41
N ILE A 120 -5.12 36.69 -26.31
CA ILE A 120 -6.05 36.55 -27.45
C ILE A 120 -6.41 37.93 -28.01
N GLY A 121 -6.53 38.96 -27.16
CA GLY A 121 -6.79 40.33 -27.59
C GLY A 121 -5.65 40.95 -28.37
N LEU A 122 -4.43 40.82 -27.86
CA LEU A 122 -3.22 41.29 -28.55
C LEU A 122 -3.06 40.60 -29.90
N LEU A 123 -3.31 39.30 -29.95
CA LEU A 123 -3.30 38.49 -31.17
C LEU A 123 -4.37 38.94 -32.17
N GLY A 124 -5.57 39.28 -31.72
CA GLY A 124 -6.63 39.80 -32.59
C GLY A 124 -6.22 41.13 -33.25
N LEU A 125 -5.47 42.00 -32.57
CA LEU A 125 -4.94 43.24 -33.15
C LEU A 125 -3.92 42.96 -34.28
N VAL A 126 -3.14 41.89 -34.16
CA VAL A 126 -2.22 41.45 -35.22
C VAL A 126 -3.01 40.84 -36.37
N ARG A 127 -3.98 39.96 -36.09
CA ARG A 127 -4.80 39.26 -37.10
C ARG A 127 -5.64 40.20 -37.96
N PHE A 128 -6.09 41.32 -37.39
CA PHE A 128 -6.89 42.32 -38.08
C PHE A 128 -6.10 43.64 -38.20
N PRO A 129 -5.08 43.72 -39.08
CA PRO A 129 -4.19 44.88 -39.15
C PRO A 129 -4.92 46.16 -39.57
N ALA A 130 -4.39 47.31 -39.16
CA ALA A 130 -4.98 48.64 -39.44
C ALA A 130 -5.23 48.90 -40.93
N SER A 131 -4.32 48.40 -41.77
CA SER A 131 -4.35 48.54 -43.23
C SER A 131 -5.51 47.80 -43.90
N ALA A 132 -6.16 46.85 -43.23
CA ALA A 132 -7.22 46.03 -43.81
C ALA A 132 -8.62 46.66 -43.74
N SER A 133 -8.86 47.65 -42.86
CA SER A 133 -10.23 48.18 -42.63
C SER A 133 -10.35 49.70 -42.55
N GLY A 134 -9.26 50.46 -42.42
CA GLY A 134 -9.26 51.94 -42.39
C GLY A 134 -9.96 52.59 -41.18
N ASN A 135 -10.87 51.87 -40.50
CA ASN A 135 -11.66 52.33 -39.37
C ASN A 135 -11.24 51.61 -38.08
N PHE A 136 -10.63 52.37 -37.16
CA PHE A 136 -10.18 51.88 -35.85
C PHE A 136 -11.30 51.21 -35.03
N ALA A 137 -12.51 51.77 -35.05
CA ALA A 137 -13.63 51.26 -34.26
C ALA A 137 -14.12 49.90 -34.79
N TYR A 138 -14.15 49.71 -36.11
CA TYR A 138 -14.50 48.43 -36.72
C TYR A 138 -13.48 47.34 -36.38
N ARG A 139 -12.17 47.67 -36.43
CA ARG A 139 -11.09 46.77 -36.00
C ARG A 139 -11.21 46.37 -34.53
N LEU A 140 -11.54 47.33 -33.66
CA LEU A 140 -11.74 47.06 -32.24
C LEU A 140 -12.95 46.14 -32.01
N GLY A 141 -14.04 46.35 -32.74
CA GLY A 141 -15.22 45.49 -32.70
C GLY A 141 -14.95 44.04 -33.13
N LEU A 142 -14.21 43.82 -34.23
CA LEU A 142 -13.81 42.48 -34.69
C LEU A 142 -12.88 41.78 -33.69
N THR A 143 -11.89 42.52 -33.16
CA THR A 143 -10.98 42.03 -32.14
C THR A 143 -11.74 41.65 -30.88
N TYR A 144 -12.64 42.52 -30.42
CA TYR A 144 -13.48 42.29 -29.25
C TYR A 144 -14.38 41.05 -29.44
N GLY A 145 -15.09 40.95 -30.56
CA GLY A 145 -15.93 39.78 -30.86
C GLY A 145 -15.15 38.46 -30.87
N HIS A 146 -13.95 38.47 -31.48
CA HIS A 146 -13.06 37.30 -31.47
C HIS A 146 -12.56 36.97 -30.05
N THR A 147 -12.19 37.98 -29.26
CA THR A 147 -11.74 37.78 -27.87
C THR A 147 -12.83 37.21 -26.99
N VAL A 148 -14.05 37.75 -27.03
CA VAL A 148 -15.14 37.29 -26.17
C VAL A 148 -15.54 35.85 -26.52
N SER A 149 -15.63 35.54 -27.82
CA SER A 149 -15.96 34.18 -28.30
C SER A 149 -14.90 33.15 -27.92
N ALA A 150 -13.61 33.47 -28.13
CA ALA A 150 -12.51 32.55 -27.86
C ALA A 150 -12.11 32.48 -26.36
N ALA A 151 -12.12 33.61 -25.65
CA ALA A 151 -11.72 33.71 -24.25
C ALA A 151 -12.81 33.26 -23.28
N GLY A 152 -14.10 33.37 -23.65
CA GLY A 152 -15.21 32.94 -22.79
C GLY A 152 -15.25 31.43 -22.59
N GLY A 153 -15.82 30.72 -23.57
CA GLY A 153 -16.08 29.28 -23.45
C GLY A 153 -14.80 28.44 -23.50
N GLY A 154 -13.92 28.70 -24.47
CA GLY A 154 -12.75 27.86 -24.73
C GLY A 154 -11.76 27.84 -23.56
N VAL A 155 -11.35 29.01 -23.06
CA VAL A 155 -10.36 29.11 -21.98
C VAL A 155 -10.88 28.50 -20.68
N ALA A 156 -12.14 28.78 -20.32
CA ALA A 156 -12.74 28.23 -19.10
C ALA A 156 -12.85 26.70 -19.16
N ILE A 157 -13.31 26.15 -20.28
CA ILE A 157 -13.42 24.70 -20.48
C ILE A 157 -12.04 24.05 -20.43
N THR A 158 -11.04 24.57 -21.13
CA THR A 158 -9.69 24.00 -21.11
C THR A 158 -9.06 24.08 -19.72
N ALA A 159 -9.18 25.21 -19.02
CA ALA A 159 -8.69 25.35 -17.65
C ALA A 159 -9.35 24.34 -16.70
N LEU A 160 -10.68 24.15 -16.81
CA LEU A 160 -11.41 23.15 -16.04
C LEU A 160 -10.92 21.73 -16.33
N LEU A 161 -10.76 21.35 -17.61
CA LEU A 161 -10.25 20.03 -17.99
C LEU A 161 -8.84 19.77 -17.45
N VAL A 162 -7.96 20.77 -17.49
CA VAL A 162 -6.60 20.68 -16.93
C VAL A 162 -6.64 20.45 -15.42
N LEU A 163 -7.50 21.16 -14.69
CA LEU A 163 -7.67 20.98 -13.26
C LEU A 163 -8.28 19.62 -12.91
N LEU A 164 -9.30 19.19 -13.65
CA LEU A 164 -9.93 17.87 -13.46
C LEU A 164 -8.92 16.76 -13.70
N LEU A 165 -8.10 16.85 -14.75
CA LEU A 165 -7.03 15.88 -15.01
C LEU A 165 -5.99 15.89 -13.89
N SER A 166 -5.54 17.08 -13.46
CA SER A 166 -4.59 17.24 -12.35
C SER A 166 -5.12 16.58 -11.06
N PHE A 167 -6.39 16.82 -10.74
CA PHE A 167 -7.05 16.23 -9.59
C PHE A 167 -7.21 14.71 -9.73
N TYR A 168 -7.69 14.23 -10.88
CA TYR A 168 -7.89 12.80 -11.16
C TYR A 168 -6.59 12.01 -11.06
N LEU A 169 -5.51 12.50 -11.69
CA LEU A 169 -4.21 11.85 -11.63
C LEU A 169 -3.67 11.82 -10.19
N ARG A 170 -3.93 12.87 -9.39
CA ARG A 170 -3.45 12.93 -8.02
C ARG A 170 -4.23 11.96 -7.14
N LEU A 171 -5.54 11.90 -7.31
CA LEU A 171 -6.41 10.95 -6.62
C LEU A 171 -6.00 9.50 -6.88
N THR A 172 -5.79 9.13 -8.15
CA THR A 172 -5.45 7.75 -8.50
C THR A 172 -4.05 7.35 -8.02
N THR A 173 -3.06 8.22 -8.16
CA THR A 173 -1.69 7.96 -7.66
C THR A 173 -1.66 7.88 -6.14
N ASP A 174 -2.32 8.80 -5.44
CA ASP A 174 -2.37 8.82 -3.97
C ASP A 174 -3.11 7.58 -3.43
N TYR A 175 -4.20 7.17 -4.09
CA TYR A 175 -4.95 5.95 -3.75
C TYR A 175 -4.12 4.67 -3.92
N GLN A 176 -3.44 4.52 -5.06
CA GLN A 176 -2.59 3.34 -5.33
C GLN A 176 -1.47 3.20 -4.29
N HIS A 177 -0.85 4.31 -3.91
CA HIS A 177 0.20 4.30 -2.91
C HIS A 177 -0.31 3.94 -1.52
N GLU A 178 -1.45 4.48 -1.11
CA GLU A 178 -2.05 4.14 0.18
C GLU A 178 -2.42 2.65 0.23
N GLN A 179 -2.90 2.09 -0.88
CA GLN A 179 -3.17 0.66 -0.99
C GLN A 179 -1.89 -0.19 -0.87
N GLN A 180 -0.80 0.22 -1.54
CA GLN A 180 0.49 -0.46 -1.42
C GLN A 180 1.05 -0.42 0.00
N ARG A 181 0.89 0.71 0.71
CA ARG A 181 1.31 0.86 2.10
C ARG A 181 0.53 -0.08 3.03
N ARG A 182 -0.80 -0.13 2.88
CA ARG A 182 -1.65 -1.04 3.68
C ARG A 182 -1.26 -2.49 3.47
N GLN A 183 -1.04 -2.91 2.23
CA GLN A 183 -0.60 -4.28 1.93
C GLN A 183 0.78 -4.59 2.54
N ALA A 184 1.71 -3.64 2.55
CA ALA A 184 3.01 -3.81 3.18
C ALA A 184 2.90 -3.93 4.71
N GLU A 185 2.07 -3.09 5.33
CA GLU A 185 1.79 -3.11 6.78
C GLU A 185 1.11 -4.41 7.21
N GLU A 186 0.14 -4.91 6.42
CA GLU A 186 -0.52 -6.21 6.65
C GLU A 186 0.48 -7.38 6.62
N ARG A 187 1.35 -7.43 5.60
CA ARG A 187 2.38 -8.48 5.50
C ARG A 187 3.37 -8.43 6.66
N GLN A 188 3.75 -7.24 7.10
CA GLN A 188 4.63 -7.08 8.27
C GLN A 188 3.94 -7.58 9.54
N ARG A 189 2.65 -7.26 9.71
CA ARG A 189 1.86 -7.72 10.86
C ARG A 189 1.74 -9.25 10.88
N GLU A 190 1.41 -9.88 9.76
CA GLU A 190 1.34 -11.33 9.65
C GLU A 190 2.69 -12.01 9.96
N ALA A 191 3.80 -11.42 9.49
CA ALA A 191 5.14 -11.94 9.78
C ALA A 191 5.48 -11.85 11.28
N LEU A 192 5.15 -10.73 11.93
CA LEU A 192 5.34 -10.55 13.37
C LEU A 192 4.47 -11.49 14.18
N GLU A 193 3.22 -11.71 13.78
CA GLU A 193 2.31 -12.64 14.44
C GLU A 193 2.82 -14.09 14.36
N LYS A 194 3.33 -14.52 13.21
CA LYS A 194 3.97 -15.84 13.06
C LYS A 194 5.22 -15.98 13.93
N GLN A 195 6.05 -14.95 14.00
CA GLN A 195 7.23 -14.95 14.87
C GLN A 195 6.83 -15.00 16.35
N HIS A 196 5.80 -14.26 16.75
CA HIS A 196 5.26 -14.29 18.11
C HIS A 196 4.75 -15.68 18.49
N LEU A 197 3.90 -16.29 17.64
CA LEU A 197 3.38 -17.64 17.85
C LEU A 197 4.50 -18.69 17.95
N ALA A 198 5.53 -18.58 17.09
CA ALA A 198 6.68 -19.47 17.14
C ALA A 198 7.49 -19.30 18.44
N ALA A 199 7.67 -18.07 18.92
CA ALA A 199 8.35 -17.78 20.17
C ALA A 199 7.55 -18.27 21.39
N GLU A 200 6.23 -18.07 21.39
CA GLU A 200 5.33 -18.55 22.45
C GLU A 200 5.32 -20.08 22.52
N LEU A 201 5.24 -20.75 21.36
CA LEU A 201 5.35 -22.20 21.26
C LEU A 201 6.71 -22.70 21.76
N SER A 202 7.80 -22.02 21.43
CA SER A 202 9.14 -22.36 21.92
C SER A 202 9.25 -22.20 23.44
N LEU A 203 8.67 -21.14 24.00
CA LEU A 203 8.66 -20.89 25.44
C LEU A 203 7.81 -21.93 26.19
N LEU A 204 6.63 -22.26 25.68
CA LEU A 204 5.77 -23.33 26.23
C LEU A 204 6.50 -24.68 26.23
N LYS A 205 7.21 -25.01 25.14
CA LYS A 205 8.05 -26.22 25.09
C LYS A 205 9.20 -26.18 26.11
N ALA A 206 9.85 -25.03 26.30
CA ALA A 206 10.95 -24.89 27.25
C ALA A 206 10.52 -25.02 28.72
N GLN A 207 9.26 -24.70 29.06
CA GLN A 207 8.73 -24.90 30.42
C GLN A 207 8.67 -26.38 30.82
N LEU A 208 8.48 -27.27 29.84
CA LEU A 208 8.60 -28.71 30.03
C LEU A 208 10.08 -29.06 30.09
N ASN A 209 10.80 -28.72 31.17
CA ASN A 209 12.25 -28.98 31.31
C ASN A 209 12.54 -30.48 31.05
N PRO A 210 13.01 -30.85 29.85
CA PRO A 210 12.96 -32.25 29.44
C PRO A 210 13.99 -33.03 30.25
N HIS A 211 15.17 -32.43 30.46
CA HIS A 211 16.24 -33.00 31.27
C HIS A 211 15.79 -33.29 32.70
N PHE A 212 15.08 -32.36 33.34
CA PHE A 212 14.51 -32.60 34.67
C PHE A 212 13.50 -33.75 34.66
N LEU A 213 12.64 -33.79 33.63
CA LEU A 213 11.64 -34.86 33.48
C LEU A 213 12.32 -36.23 33.28
N PHE A 214 13.34 -36.33 32.42
CA PHE A 214 14.13 -37.55 32.21
C PHE A 214 14.84 -37.99 33.46
N ASN A 215 15.47 -37.06 34.17
CA ASN A 215 16.16 -37.39 35.40
C ASN A 215 15.19 -37.88 36.47
N THR A 216 14.01 -37.28 36.55
CA THR A 216 12.96 -37.73 37.47
C THR A 216 12.47 -39.13 37.11
N LEU A 217 12.17 -39.39 35.84
CA LEU A 217 11.70 -40.70 35.38
C LEU A 217 12.77 -41.78 35.51
N ASN A 218 14.02 -41.50 35.14
CA ASN A 218 15.13 -42.44 35.31
C ASN A 218 15.40 -42.77 36.79
N ASN A 219 15.31 -41.79 37.70
CA ASN A 219 15.42 -42.05 39.13
C ASN A 219 14.28 -42.95 39.63
N ILE A 220 13.04 -42.71 39.20
CA ILE A 220 11.90 -43.59 39.55
C ILE A 220 12.10 -44.99 38.98
N TYR A 221 12.64 -45.12 37.76
CA TYR A 221 12.99 -46.41 37.16
C TYR A 221 14.01 -47.18 38.02
N SER A 222 15.11 -46.54 38.42
CA SER A 222 16.12 -47.17 39.29
C SER A 222 15.52 -47.61 40.63
N LEU A 223 14.74 -46.75 41.28
CA LEU A 223 14.08 -47.07 42.55
C LEU A 223 13.08 -48.23 42.44
N THR A 224 12.33 -48.30 41.35
CA THR A 224 11.36 -49.39 41.12
C THR A 224 12.03 -50.70 40.73
N SER A 225 13.11 -50.65 39.94
CA SER A 225 13.89 -51.83 39.56
C SER A 225 14.65 -52.44 40.74
N GLU A 226 15.22 -51.61 41.62
CA GLU A 226 15.90 -52.07 42.84
C GLU A 226 14.92 -52.71 43.84
N ALA A 227 13.71 -52.15 43.97
CA ALA A 227 12.69 -52.68 44.88
C ALA A 227 12.00 -53.96 44.36
N SER A 228 11.91 -54.14 43.05
CA SER A 228 11.29 -55.32 42.43
C SER A 228 11.82 -55.54 41.00
N PRO A 229 12.77 -56.48 40.80
CA PRO A 229 13.43 -56.72 39.52
C PRO A 229 12.50 -57.04 38.34
N ASP A 230 11.34 -57.65 38.61
CA ASP A 230 10.35 -58.03 37.60
C ASP A 230 9.13 -57.09 37.54
N ALA A 231 9.21 -55.88 38.10
CA ALA A 231 8.06 -54.98 38.16
C ALA A 231 7.69 -54.39 36.77
N PRO A 232 6.46 -54.59 36.28
CA PRO A 232 5.94 -53.92 35.08
C PRO A 232 6.00 -52.38 35.17
N ALA A 233 6.03 -51.85 36.39
CA ALA A 233 6.12 -50.42 36.67
C ALA A 233 7.46 -49.79 36.19
N ALA A 234 8.58 -50.50 36.31
CA ALA A 234 9.87 -49.99 35.83
C ALA A 234 9.84 -49.84 34.31
N VAL A 235 9.35 -50.85 33.59
CA VAL A 235 9.21 -50.82 32.13
C VAL A 235 8.27 -49.69 31.67
N ALA A 236 7.16 -49.44 32.40
CA ALA A 236 6.23 -48.35 32.09
C ALA A 236 6.87 -46.95 32.21
N VAL A 237 7.72 -46.74 33.21
CA VAL A 237 8.41 -45.45 33.45
C VAL A 237 9.43 -45.16 32.35
N LEU A 238 10.18 -46.17 31.91
CA LEU A 238 11.13 -46.05 30.80
C LEU A 238 10.42 -45.73 29.47
N GLN A 239 9.32 -46.43 29.19
CA GLN A 239 8.50 -46.16 27.99
C GLN A 239 7.89 -44.76 28.02
N LEU A 240 7.49 -44.25 29.19
CA LEU A 240 6.93 -42.90 29.33
C LEU A 240 7.98 -41.83 29.07
N ALA A 241 9.21 -42.06 29.52
CA ALA A 241 10.34 -41.19 29.22
C ALA A 241 10.58 -41.14 27.71
N GLU A 242 10.69 -42.27 27.03
CA GLU A 242 10.89 -42.31 25.57
C GLU A 242 9.79 -41.58 24.79
N LEU A 243 8.52 -41.71 25.19
CA LEU A 243 7.41 -40.96 24.58
C LEU A 243 7.57 -39.45 24.73
N MET A 244 7.90 -38.97 25.93
CA MET A 244 8.10 -37.55 26.19
C MET A 244 9.31 -36.99 25.42
N ARG A 245 10.37 -37.78 25.23
CA ARG A 245 11.53 -37.38 24.41
C ARG A 245 11.15 -37.10 22.98
N TYR A 246 10.39 -38.03 22.40
CA TYR A 246 9.92 -37.88 21.04
C TYR A 246 9.00 -36.66 20.89
N GLN A 247 8.04 -36.49 21.80
CA GLN A 247 7.11 -35.35 21.77
C GLN A 247 7.82 -33.99 21.89
N LEU A 248 8.86 -33.89 22.72
CA LEU A 248 9.53 -32.63 23.03
C LEU A 248 10.62 -32.24 22.00
N TYR A 249 11.31 -33.23 21.42
CA TYR A 249 12.47 -32.97 20.57
C TYR A 249 12.29 -33.42 19.12
N GLU A 250 11.82 -34.66 18.90
CA GLU A 250 11.79 -35.25 17.56
C GLU A 250 10.58 -34.74 16.74
N SER A 251 9.47 -34.38 17.39
CA SER A 251 8.31 -33.74 16.73
C SER A 251 8.52 -32.27 16.31
N ALA A 252 9.67 -31.67 16.66
CA ALA A 252 9.95 -30.27 16.35
C ALA A 252 10.50 -30.04 14.94
N ALA A 253 10.91 -31.11 14.25
CA ALA A 253 11.37 -31.03 12.86
C ALA A 253 10.19 -30.83 11.89
N ALA A 254 10.43 -30.11 10.79
CA ALA A 254 9.40 -29.90 9.76
C ALA A 254 8.96 -31.20 9.08
N THR A 255 9.83 -32.21 9.08
CA THR A 255 9.57 -33.57 8.60
C THR A 255 10.29 -34.57 9.50
N VAL A 256 9.68 -35.74 9.72
CA VAL A 256 10.24 -36.84 10.52
C VAL A 256 10.14 -38.13 9.69
N PRO A 257 11.14 -39.02 9.72
CA PRO A 257 11.05 -40.30 9.03
C PRO A 257 9.86 -41.12 9.53
N LEU A 258 9.05 -41.65 8.60
CA LEU A 258 7.87 -42.45 8.92
C LEU A 258 8.19 -43.65 9.83
N ALA A 259 9.38 -44.25 9.69
CA ALA A 259 9.85 -45.32 10.56
C ALA A 259 9.97 -44.90 12.03
N GLN A 260 10.39 -43.67 12.31
CA GLN A 260 10.47 -43.12 13.67
C GLN A 260 9.08 -42.84 14.24
N GLU A 261 8.15 -42.34 13.41
CA GLU A 261 6.74 -42.15 13.77
C GLU A 261 6.06 -43.48 14.14
N VAL A 262 6.28 -44.52 13.32
CA VAL A 262 5.78 -45.87 13.56
C VAL A 262 6.37 -46.47 14.84
N ALA A 263 7.68 -46.31 15.06
CA ALA A 263 8.33 -46.77 16.29
C ALA A 263 7.76 -46.07 17.54
N HIS A 264 7.52 -44.76 17.46
CA HIS A 264 6.89 -44.00 18.52
C HIS A 264 5.46 -44.48 18.83
N LEU A 265 4.66 -44.75 17.79
CA LEU A 265 3.32 -45.33 17.95
C LEU A 265 3.36 -46.71 18.60
N HIS A 266 4.32 -47.57 18.24
CA HIS A 266 4.50 -48.86 18.91
C HIS A 266 4.79 -48.70 20.40
N SER A 267 5.70 -47.80 20.78
CA SER A 267 6.00 -47.51 22.18
C SER A 267 4.78 -46.96 22.93
N PHE A 268 3.98 -46.10 22.30
CA PHE A 268 2.76 -45.56 22.89
C PHE A 268 1.72 -46.66 23.16
N LEU A 269 1.49 -47.53 22.17
CA LEU A 269 0.53 -48.62 22.28
C LEU A 269 0.97 -49.66 23.33
N ASN A 270 2.26 -49.92 23.46
CA ASN A 270 2.80 -50.78 24.51
C ASN A 270 2.50 -50.22 25.91
N LEU A 271 2.64 -48.91 26.09
CA LEU A 271 2.27 -48.24 27.34
C LEU A 271 0.76 -48.31 27.63
N GLN A 272 -0.08 -48.09 26.62
CA GLN A 272 -1.53 -48.21 26.78
C GLN A 272 -1.98 -49.63 27.13
N ARG A 273 -1.28 -50.66 26.62
CA ARG A 273 -1.55 -52.07 26.96
C ARG A 273 -1.31 -52.37 28.44
N LEU A 274 -0.33 -51.72 29.08
CA LEU A 274 -0.09 -51.87 30.53
C LEU A 274 -1.22 -51.28 31.39
N ARG A 275 -2.02 -50.37 30.84
CA ARG A 275 -3.17 -49.73 31.52
C ARG A 275 -4.47 -50.51 31.36
N LEU A 276 -4.61 -51.30 30.30
CA LEU A 276 -5.87 -51.96 29.95
C LEU A 276 -6.00 -53.32 30.66
N PRO A 277 -7.13 -53.60 31.32
CA PRO A 277 -7.32 -54.84 32.10
C PRO A 277 -7.54 -56.11 31.24
N CYS A 278 -7.95 -55.98 29.98
CA CYS A 278 -8.00 -57.05 28.99
C CYS A 278 -7.22 -56.61 27.74
N ALA A 279 -6.18 -57.34 27.37
CA ALA A 279 -5.31 -57.02 26.23
C ALA A 279 -5.93 -57.33 24.85
N GLU A 280 -7.17 -57.82 24.80
CA GLU A 280 -7.85 -58.21 23.57
C GLU A 280 -8.51 -56.99 22.89
N ALA A 281 -7.87 -56.55 21.79
CA ALA A 281 -8.44 -55.85 20.62
C ALA A 281 -7.57 -54.70 20.06
N LEU A 282 -6.28 -54.60 20.41
CA LEU A 282 -5.42 -53.55 19.85
C LEU A 282 -4.43 -54.09 18.80
N HIS A 283 -4.95 -54.27 17.58
CA HIS A 283 -4.18 -54.64 16.39
C HIS A 283 -3.67 -53.40 15.67
N PHE A 284 -2.35 -53.23 15.65
CA PHE A 284 -1.68 -52.21 14.85
C PHE A 284 -0.82 -52.95 13.81
N CYS A 285 -1.23 -52.88 12.54
CA CYS A 285 -0.53 -53.50 11.43
C CYS A 285 0.15 -52.42 10.58
N VAL A 286 1.47 -52.54 10.43
CA VAL A 286 2.24 -51.74 9.47
C VAL A 286 2.57 -52.63 8.27
N PRO A 287 2.30 -52.22 7.02
CA PRO A 287 2.68 -52.97 5.83
C PRO A 287 4.19 -53.15 5.76
N ALA A 288 4.65 -54.33 5.32
CA ALA A 288 6.09 -54.67 5.26
C ALA A 288 6.87 -53.83 4.22
N GLU A 289 6.19 -53.22 3.25
CA GLU A 289 6.77 -52.30 2.27
C GLU A 289 6.10 -50.94 2.39
N LEU A 290 6.88 -49.96 2.85
CA LEU A 290 6.51 -48.55 2.79
C LEU A 290 6.87 -48.02 1.40
N PRO A 291 5.95 -47.41 0.65
CA PRO A 291 6.28 -46.85 -0.67
C PRO A 291 7.40 -45.81 -0.51
N ALA A 292 8.46 -45.96 -1.31
CA ALA A 292 9.71 -45.20 -1.22
C ALA A 292 9.60 -43.72 -1.66
N HIS A 293 8.40 -43.15 -1.67
CA HIS A 293 8.13 -41.81 -2.15
C HIS A 293 7.29 -41.03 -1.13
N CYS A 294 7.97 -40.16 -0.37
CA CYS A 294 7.48 -38.91 0.21
C CYS A 294 8.69 -38.04 0.58
#